data_AF-A0A212CCK0-F1
#
_entry.id   AF-A0A212CCK0-F1
#
_cell.length_a   1.000
_cell.length_b   1.000
_cell.length_c   1.000
_cell.angle_alpha   90.00
_cell.angle_beta   90.00
_cell.angle_gamma   90.00
#
_symmetry.space_group_name_H-M   'P 1'
#
loop_
_entity.id
_entity.type
_entity.pdbx_description
1 polymer ?
#
loop_
_entity_poly.entity_id
_entity_poly.type
_entity_poly.pdbx_seq_one_letter_code
_entity_poly.pdbx_strand_id
1 'polypeptide(L)'
;MASQESVETVTKGTGFWRCPKPTTYTPGTCELLRVMMQESKLTNFQQRHIMDTIKRGDTLPLQCSPASSQRVLPSKQPSSAIYLPPILAARSHLRPARRCQANGAYSREQFKPQATRK
;
A
#
# COMPACT_ATOMS: atom_id res chain seq x y z
N MET A 1 -1.22 71.29 33.44
CA MET A 1 -1.68 70.70 32.16
C MET A 1 -1.85 69.21 32.38
N ALA A 2 -3.05 68.71 32.10
CA ALA A 2 -3.50 67.34 32.30
C ALA A 2 -3.22 66.44 31.07
N SER A 3 -3.67 65.18 31.18
CA SER A 3 -3.85 64.15 30.13
C SER A 3 -2.68 63.23 29.84
N GLN A 4 -2.86 61.93 29.64
CA GLN A 4 -3.93 60.97 29.95
C GLN A 4 -3.32 59.59 29.68
N GLU A 5 -3.79 58.60 30.42
CA GLU A 5 -3.58 57.18 30.20
C GLU A 5 -4.16 56.74 28.84
N SER A 6 -3.42 55.93 28.08
CA SER A 6 -3.99 55.11 27.00
C SER A 6 -3.43 53.70 27.04
N VAL A 7 -4.23 52.83 27.64
CA VAL A 7 -4.33 51.40 27.40
C VAL A 7 -4.25 51.07 25.91
N GLU A 8 -3.23 50.31 25.52
CA GLU A 8 -3.24 49.54 24.27
C GLU A 8 -3.65 48.10 24.57
N THR A 9 -4.91 47.83 24.26
CA THR A 9 -5.52 46.51 24.27
C THR A 9 -5.24 45.75 22.97
N VAL A 10 -5.23 44.41 23.06
CA VAL A 10 -5.38 43.42 21.98
C VAL A 10 -4.09 43.13 21.18
N THR A 11 -3.55 41.92 21.24
CA THR A 11 -4.05 40.83 20.38
C THR A 11 -3.85 39.45 20.99
N LYS A 12 -4.97 38.70 20.95
CA LYS A 12 -5.12 37.29 21.23
C LYS A 12 -3.96 36.48 20.63
N GLY A 13 -3.41 35.57 21.44
CA GLY A 13 -2.46 34.57 21.02
C GLY A 13 -2.97 33.80 19.81
N THR A 14 -2.48 34.19 18.63
CA THR A 14 -2.58 33.37 17.44
C THR A 14 -1.33 32.53 17.46
N GLY A 15 -1.47 31.27 17.90
CA GLY A 15 -0.43 30.27 17.83
C GLY A 15 0.15 30.27 16.42
N PHE A 16 1.34 30.83 16.30
CA PHE A 16 2.07 30.89 15.07
C PHE A 16 2.65 29.51 14.80
N TRP A 17 1.81 28.64 14.26
CA TRP A 17 2.23 27.39 13.64
C TRP A 17 3.04 27.75 12.39
N ARG A 18 4.26 28.26 12.57
CA ARG A 18 5.27 28.12 11.52
C ARG A 18 5.66 26.67 11.50
N CYS A 19 4.94 25.90 10.69
CA CYS A 19 5.60 24.83 9.99
C CYS A 19 6.76 25.48 9.21
N PRO A 20 8.04 25.14 9.49
CA PRO A 20 9.12 25.52 8.60
C PRO A 20 8.74 25.06 7.20
N LYS A 21 8.96 25.93 6.21
CA LYS A 21 8.78 25.54 4.79
C LYS A 21 9.56 24.24 4.56
N PRO A 22 9.04 23.28 3.77
CA PRO A 22 9.78 22.08 3.43
C PRO A 22 11.18 22.50 2.94
N THR A 23 12.20 22.03 3.65
CA THR A 23 13.57 22.41 3.38
C THR A 23 13.96 21.81 2.05
N THR A 24 14.17 22.68 1.05
CA THR A 24 14.68 22.24 -0.25
C THR A 24 16.06 21.63 -0.05
N TYR A 25 16.24 20.39 -0.52
CA TYR A 25 17.55 19.73 -0.50
C TYR A 25 18.56 20.54 -1.32
N THR A 26 19.76 20.73 -0.77
CA THR A 26 20.85 21.40 -1.50
C THR A 26 21.30 20.55 -2.69
N PRO A 27 21.83 21.14 -3.78
CA PRO A 27 22.30 20.38 -4.92
C PRO A 27 23.37 19.35 -4.54
N GLY A 28 24.29 19.70 -3.62
CA GLY A 28 25.30 18.76 -3.12
C GLY A 28 24.70 17.57 -2.38
N THR A 29 23.63 17.76 -1.60
CA THR A 29 22.91 16.66 -0.96
C THR A 29 22.24 15.74 -1.98
N CYS A 30 21.66 16.31 -3.05
CA CYS A 30 21.04 15.54 -4.13
C CYS A 30 22.07 14.67 -4.88
N GLU A 31 23.27 15.19 -5.13
CA GLU A 31 24.36 14.45 -5.76
C GLU A 31 24.85 13.31 -4.86
N LEU A 32 25.07 13.60 -3.58
CA LEU A 32 25.46 12.59 -2.60
C LEU A 32 24.44 11.44 -2.54
N LEU A 33 23.14 11.76 -2.47
CA LEU A 33 22.10 10.75 -2.45
C LEU A 33 22.13 9.87 -3.71
N ARG A 34 22.37 10.43 -4.90
CA ARG A 34 22.52 9.63 -6.13
C ARG A 34 23.69 8.64 -6.03
N VAL A 35 24.83 9.06 -5.50
CA VAL A 35 25.99 8.17 -5.29
C VAL A 35 25.65 7.07 -4.30
N MET A 36 25.05 7.42 -3.16
CA MET A 36 24.64 6.44 -2.14
C MET A 36 23.66 5.39 -2.69
N MET A 37 22.70 5.83 -3.51
CA MET A 37 21.71 4.95 -4.13
C MET A 37 22.36 3.98 -5.12
N GLN A 38 23.36 4.45 -5.88
CA GLN A 38 24.13 3.65 -6.82
C GLN A 38 25.00 2.62 -6.10
N GLU A 39 25.72 3.03 -5.06
CA GLU A 39 26.59 2.16 -4.25
C GLU A 39 25.79 1.11 -3.47
N SER A 40 24.62 1.49 -2.96
CA SER A 40 23.70 0.59 -2.25
C SER A 40 22.90 -0.33 -3.17
N LYS A 41 23.10 -0.23 -4.51
CA LYS A 41 22.42 -1.03 -5.53
C LYS A 41 20.89 -1.00 -5.39
N LEU A 42 20.32 0.18 -5.09
CA LEU A 42 18.87 0.32 -4.96
C LEU A 42 18.16 0.03 -6.29
N THR A 43 16.98 -0.58 -6.19
CA THR A 43 16.12 -0.82 -7.36
C THR A 43 15.59 0.48 -7.95
N ASN A 44 15.28 0.48 -9.25
CA ASN A 44 14.68 1.64 -9.95
C ASN A 44 13.39 2.18 -9.29
N PHE A 45 12.66 1.34 -8.56
CA PHE A 45 11.47 1.77 -7.81
C PHE A 45 11.83 2.52 -6.54
N GLN A 46 12.78 2.01 -5.76
CA GLN A 46 13.31 2.69 -4.59
C GLN A 46 13.97 4.01 -4.99
N GLN A 47 14.71 4.02 -6.11
CA GLN A 47 15.33 5.23 -6.61
C GLN A 47 14.31 6.31 -6.98
N ARG A 48 13.24 5.93 -7.69
CA ARG A 48 12.14 6.85 -8.02
C ARG A 48 11.47 7.40 -6.76
N HIS A 49 11.15 6.53 -5.79
CA HIS A 49 10.52 6.95 -4.54
C HIS A 49 11.37 8.01 -3.81
N ILE A 50 12.67 7.78 -3.66
CA ILE A 50 13.60 8.72 -3.01
C ILE A 50 13.69 10.02 -3.82
N MET A 51 13.88 9.94 -5.15
CA MET A 51 13.96 11.13 -6.00
C MET A 51 12.69 11.98 -5.96
N ASP A 52 11.51 11.35 -5.86
CA ASP A 52 10.24 12.06 -5.77
C ASP A 52 10.08 12.76 -4.41
N THR A 53 10.52 12.16 -3.30
CA THR A 53 10.53 12.83 -1.98
C THR A 53 11.43 14.05 -1.98
N ILE A 54 12.60 13.97 -2.62
CA ILE A 54 13.54 15.09 -2.73
C ILE A 54 12.93 16.24 -3.54
N LYS A 55 12.30 15.93 -4.68
CA LYS A 55 11.64 16.94 -5.53
C LYS A 55 10.49 17.65 -4.82
N ARG A 56 9.75 16.92 -3.98
CA ARG A 56 8.64 17.46 -3.18
C ARG A 56 9.12 18.30 -1.99
N GLY A 57 10.38 18.12 -1.57
CA GLY A 57 10.92 18.72 -0.35
C GLY A 57 10.39 18.04 0.92
N ASP A 58 9.86 16.82 0.78
CA ASP A 58 9.41 16.00 1.91
C ASP A 58 10.62 15.44 2.66
N THR A 59 10.40 14.99 3.90
CA THR A 59 11.44 14.29 4.66
C THR A 59 11.78 12.94 4.00
N LEU A 60 13.07 12.56 4.02
CA LEU A 60 13.51 11.28 3.45
C LEU A 60 12.83 10.10 4.16
N PRO A 61 12.37 9.08 3.42
CA PRO A 61 11.69 7.93 4.00
C PRO A 61 12.65 7.08 4.83
N LEU A 62 12.27 6.78 6.08
CA LEU A 62 13.05 5.89 6.96
C LEU A 62 13.14 4.45 6.42
N GLN A 63 12.11 4.03 5.70
CA GLN A 63 12.02 2.70 5.12
C GLN A 63 11.57 2.78 3.68
N CYS A 64 12.32 2.15 2.79
CA CYS A 64 11.92 1.92 1.42
C CYS A 64 11.53 0.44 1.27
N SER A 65 10.25 0.16 1.01
CA SER A 65 9.80 -1.21 0.78
C SER A 65 10.58 -1.83 -0.40
N PRO A 66 11.10 -3.06 -0.26
CA PRO A 66 11.61 -3.79 -1.43
C PRO A 66 10.48 -3.86 -2.45
N ALA A 67 10.83 -3.66 -3.73
CA ALA A 67 9.90 -3.38 -4.81
C ALA A 67 8.58 -4.16 -4.67
N SER A 68 7.45 -3.46 -4.81
CA SER A 68 6.05 -3.95 -4.69
C SER A 68 5.76 -5.33 -5.35
N SER A 69 6.60 -5.76 -6.30
CA SER A 69 6.54 -7.09 -6.94
C SER A 69 7.04 -8.23 -6.04
N GLN A 70 7.98 -7.99 -5.12
CA GLN A 70 8.42 -9.01 -4.17
C GLN A 70 7.42 -9.09 -3.02
N ARG A 71 6.22 -9.56 -3.35
CA ARG A 71 5.47 -10.40 -2.41
C ARG A 71 6.36 -11.61 -2.16
N VAL A 72 7.30 -11.49 -1.22
CA VAL A 72 7.67 -12.63 -0.40
C VAL A 72 6.33 -13.02 0.21
N LEU A 73 5.62 -13.93 -0.45
CA LEU A 73 4.58 -14.67 0.21
C LEU A 73 5.26 -15.14 1.49
N PRO A 74 4.72 -14.84 2.69
CA PRO A 74 5.24 -15.46 3.89
C PRO A 74 5.34 -16.93 3.53
N SER A 75 6.55 -17.51 3.66
CA SER A 75 6.74 -18.95 3.50
C SER A 75 5.53 -19.57 4.15
N LYS A 76 4.76 -20.37 3.40
CA LYS A 76 3.67 -21.17 3.97
C LYS A 76 4.36 -22.11 4.96
N GLN A 77 4.67 -21.59 6.14
CA GLN A 77 4.69 -22.34 7.37
C GLN A 77 3.33 -23.06 7.30
N PRO A 78 3.30 -24.40 7.18
CA PRO A 78 2.07 -25.10 7.40
C PRO A 78 1.66 -24.70 8.81
N SER A 79 0.70 -23.78 8.89
CA SER A 79 0.09 -23.37 10.15
C SER A 79 -0.20 -24.67 10.87
N SER A 80 0.49 -24.91 12.00
CA SER A 80 0.22 -26.05 12.86
C SER A 80 -1.27 -26.06 13.05
N ALA A 81 -1.96 -27.09 12.55
CA ALA A 81 -3.40 -27.09 12.36
C ALA A 81 -4.07 -26.61 13.65
N ILE A 82 -4.46 -25.34 13.69
CA ILE A 82 -5.11 -24.77 14.84
C ILE A 82 -6.46 -25.44 14.84
N TYR A 83 -6.67 -26.36 15.78
CA TYR A 83 -7.94 -27.04 15.97
C TYR A 83 -8.93 -26.02 16.53
N LEU A 84 -9.40 -25.13 15.65
CA LEU A 84 -10.37 -24.12 16.02
C LEU A 84 -11.71 -24.81 16.26
N PRO A 85 -12.42 -24.46 17.34
CA PRO A 85 -13.79 -24.92 17.54
C PRO A 85 -14.62 -24.62 16.29
N PRO A 86 -15.57 -25.50 15.88
CA PRO A 86 -16.39 -25.33 14.68
C PRO A 86 -17.16 -24.01 14.59
N ILE A 87 -17.30 -23.31 15.73
CA ILE A 87 -17.95 -22.01 15.87
C ILE A 87 -17.05 -20.88 15.32
N LEU A 88 -15.73 -21.01 15.46
CA LEU A 88 -14.74 -20.03 15.01
C LEU A 88 -14.15 -20.38 13.63
N ALA A 89 -14.44 -21.58 13.13
CA ALA A 89 -14.02 -21.98 11.79
C ALA A 89 -14.74 -21.13 10.73
N ALA A 90 -13.95 -20.45 9.89
CA ALA A 90 -14.48 -19.70 8.77
C ALA A 90 -15.26 -20.64 7.84
N ARG A 91 -16.58 -20.52 7.84
CA ARG A 91 -17.44 -21.36 6.99
C ARG A 91 -17.25 -20.94 5.55
N SER A 92 -16.80 -21.86 4.70
CA SER A 92 -16.74 -21.60 3.27
C SER A 92 -18.15 -21.33 2.74
N HIS A 93 -18.36 -20.21 2.07
CA HIS A 93 -19.62 -19.89 1.39
C HIS A 93 -19.83 -20.69 0.09
N LEU A 94 -18.88 -21.57 -0.26
CA LEU A 94 -18.93 -22.40 -1.45
C LEU A 94 -19.94 -23.53 -1.29
N ARG A 95 -20.61 -23.90 -2.39
CA ARG A 95 -21.53 -25.04 -2.41
C ARG A 95 -20.75 -26.36 -2.46
N PRO A 96 -21.12 -27.37 -1.66
CA PRO A 96 -20.50 -28.70 -1.73
C PRO A 96 -20.67 -29.33 -3.12
N ALA A 97 -19.66 -30.07 -3.58
CA ALA A 97 -19.61 -30.68 -4.91
C ALA A 97 -20.88 -31.51 -5.23
N ARG A 98 -21.39 -32.27 -4.26
CA ARG A 98 -22.63 -33.05 -4.41
C ARG A 98 -23.84 -32.19 -4.77
N ARG A 99 -23.98 -30.99 -4.18
CA ARG A 99 -25.09 -30.08 -4.49
C ARG A 99 -24.94 -29.48 -5.89
N CYS A 100 -23.71 -29.21 -6.33
CA CYS A 100 -23.48 -28.72 -7.69
C CYS A 100 -23.80 -29.78 -8.75
N GLN A 101 -23.49 -31.05 -8.46
CA GLN A 101 -23.69 -32.17 -9.40
C GLN A 101 -25.12 -32.70 -9.43
N ALA A 102 -25.91 -32.50 -8.36
CA ALA A 102 -27.28 -33.04 -8.24
C ALA A 102 -28.22 -32.64 -9.39
N ASN A 103 -28.01 -31.48 -10.00
CA ASN A 103 -28.89 -30.96 -11.05
C ASN A 103 -28.55 -31.50 -12.45
N GLY A 104 -27.65 -32.49 -12.57
CA GLY A 104 -27.26 -33.08 -13.86
C GLY A 104 -26.57 -32.12 -14.84
N ALA A 105 -26.24 -30.89 -14.40
CA ALA A 105 -25.67 -29.83 -15.23
C ALA A 105 -24.31 -30.18 -15.86
N TYR A 106 -23.65 -31.22 -15.35
CA TYR A 106 -22.37 -31.71 -15.85
C TYR A 106 -22.52 -32.90 -16.81
N SER A 107 -23.72 -33.46 -16.96
CA SER A 107 -24.03 -34.50 -17.94
C SER A 107 -24.35 -33.85 -19.28
N ARG A 108 -23.71 -34.31 -20.35
CA ARG A 108 -24.00 -33.89 -21.73
C ARG A 108 -24.71 -35.00 -22.48
N GLU A 109 -25.61 -34.62 -23.39
CA GLU A 109 -26.22 -35.57 -24.31
C GLU A 109 -25.15 -36.21 -25.20
N GLN A 110 -25.27 -37.52 -25.38
CA GLN A 110 -24.39 -38.26 -26.28
C GLN A 110 -24.75 -37.91 -27.72
N PHE A 111 -23.74 -37.60 -28.52
CA PHE A 111 -23.92 -37.34 -29.94
C PHE A 111 -24.54 -38.55 -30.63
N LYS A 112 -25.64 -38.34 -31.35
CA LYS A 112 -26.29 -39.34 -32.19
C LYS A 112 -26.13 -38.94 -33.66
N PRO A 113 -25.35 -39.69 -34.46
CA PRO A 113 -25.20 -39.37 -35.87
C PRO A 113 -26.56 -39.53 -36.57
N GLN A 114 -26.99 -38.47 -37.27
CA GLN A 114 -28.17 -38.51 -38.13
C GLN A 114 -27.73 -38.70 -39.59
N ALA A 115 -28.54 -39.41 -40.37
CA ALA A 115 -28.27 -39.60 -41.80
C ALA A 115 -28.15 -38.25 -42.52
N THR A 116 -26.98 -38.00 -43.11
CA THR A 116 -26.72 -36.85 -43.97
C THR A 116 -27.50 -37.02 -45.27
N ARG A 117 -28.27 -36.02 -45.67
CA ARG A 117 -28.96 -36.05 -46.98
C ARG A 117 -27.91 -35.99 -48.09
N LYS A 118 -28.03 -36.90 -49.05
CA LYS A 118 -27.24 -36.97 -50.29
C LYS A 118 -27.82 -36.01 -51.33
#